data_AF-A0A956TVZ2-F1
#
_entry.id   AF-A0A956TVZ2-F1
#
_cell.length_a   1.000
_cell.length_b   1.000
_cell.length_c   1.000
_cell.angle_alpha   90.00
_cell.angle_beta   90.00
_cell.angle_gamma   90.00
#
_symmetry.space_group_name_H-M   'P 1'
#
loop_
_entity.id
_entity.type
_entity.pdbx_description
1 polymer ?
#
loop_
_entity_poly.entity_id
_entity_poly.type
_entity_poly.pdbx_seq_one_letter_code
_entity_poly.pdbx_strand_id
1 'polypeptide(L)'
;VLAEDAQTWFDWQGHDATSPYMLLVTNVHPDKQKPLPDNFDDLFGIDKLNTERSEVPAITHVDYSARVQTVHAQTNPKYHALLSAFKQKTGCPMVVNTSFNVRGEPIVCSPEDAFRCFMGTNIEALVIGNCVLKKDEQDPHLVRQYHDQFEKD
;
A
#
# COMPACT_ATOMS: atom_id res chain seq x y z
N VAL A 1 -8.77 0.98 -1.36
CA VAL A 1 -9.57 1.98 -2.08
C VAL A 1 -10.87 2.22 -1.34
N LEU A 2 -11.39 3.44 -1.34
CA LEU A 2 -12.76 3.72 -0.86
C LEU A 2 -13.77 2.87 -1.63
N ALA A 3 -14.70 2.23 -0.94
CA ALA A 3 -15.65 1.31 -1.57
C ALA A 3 -16.51 2.02 -2.63
N GLU A 4 -16.91 3.26 -2.37
CA GLU A 4 -17.71 4.09 -3.30
C GLU A 4 -16.95 4.50 -4.58
N ASP A 5 -15.62 4.43 -4.57
CA ASP A 5 -14.77 4.73 -5.74
C ASP A 5 -14.31 3.46 -6.47
N ALA A 6 -14.54 2.28 -5.89
CA ALA A 6 -13.99 1.02 -6.36
C ALA A 6 -14.31 0.74 -7.85
N GLN A 7 -15.56 0.96 -8.27
CA GLN A 7 -16.01 0.72 -9.64
C GLN A 7 -15.39 1.65 -10.68
N THR A 8 -15.01 2.88 -10.28
CA THR A 8 -14.40 3.86 -11.18
C THR A 8 -12.91 3.56 -11.42
N TRP A 9 -12.27 2.84 -10.50
CA TRP A 9 -10.82 2.62 -10.52
C TRP A 9 -10.39 1.23 -10.96
N PHE A 10 -11.26 0.23 -10.86
CA PHE A 10 -10.95 -1.16 -11.19
C PHE A 10 -12.03 -1.78 -12.07
N ASP A 11 -11.62 -2.71 -12.93
CA ASP A 11 -12.50 -3.53 -13.76
C ASP A 11 -12.94 -4.77 -12.98
N TRP A 12 -14.10 -4.68 -12.35
CA TRP A 12 -14.62 -5.74 -11.50
C TRP A 12 -15.14 -6.96 -12.26
N GLN A 13 -15.09 -6.99 -13.60
CA GLN A 13 -15.43 -8.17 -14.41
C GLN A 13 -16.77 -8.83 -14.03
N GLY A 14 -17.76 -8.02 -13.64
CA GLY A 14 -19.09 -8.48 -13.22
C GLY A 14 -19.23 -8.86 -11.74
N HIS A 15 -18.20 -8.68 -10.91
CA HIS A 15 -18.28 -8.79 -9.45
C HIS A 15 -18.87 -7.54 -8.78
N ASP A 16 -19.37 -7.71 -7.55
CA ASP A 16 -20.06 -6.67 -6.74
C ASP A 16 -19.18 -5.53 -6.20
N ALA A 17 -18.04 -5.26 -6.85
CA ALA A 17 -17.11 -4.21 -6.47
C ALA A 17 -16.67 -4.21 -5.00
N THR A 18 -16.54 -5.40 -4.42
CA THR A 18 -16.28 -5.59 -2.98
C THR A 18 -15.18 -6.62 -2.76
N SER A 19 -14.16 -6.23 -2.00
CA SER A 19 -13.03 -7.08 -1.61
C SER A 19 -12.45 -6.60 -0.26
N PRO A 20 -13.15 -6.78 0.87
CA PRO A 20 -12.73 -6.20 2.16
C PRO A 20 -11.42 -6.78 2.72
N TYR A 21 -11.05 -7.99 2.29
CA TYR A 21 -9.92 -8.75 2.82
C TYR A 21 -8.73 -8.89 1.85
N MET A 22 -8.66 -8.04 0.81
CA MET A 22 -7.55 -8.05 -0.16
C MET A 22 -7.37 -9.42 -0.88
N LEU A 23 -8.48 -10.14 -1.11
CA LEU A 23 -8.45 -11.47 -1.74
C LEU A 23 -8.60 -11.41 -3.27
N LEU A 24 -9.17 -10.33 -3.79
CA LEU A 24 -9.42 -10.19 -5.22
C LEU A 24 -8.23 -9.53 -5.93
N VAL A 25 -7.83 -10.14 -7.04
CA VAL A 25 -6.98 -9.53 -8.06
C VAL A 25 -7.88 -9.13 -9.23
N THR A 26 -7.81 -7.88 -9.64
CA THR A 26 -8.60 -7.29 -10.73
C THR A 26 -7.73 -6.30 -11.48
N ASN A 27 -8.08 -6.01 -12.73
CA ASN A 27 -7.36 -5.02 -13.53
C ASN A 27 -7.72 -3.60 -13.09
N VAL A 28 -6.75 -2.70 -13.18
CA VAL A 28 -7.04 -1.27 -13.17
C VAL A 28 -7.98 -0.93 -14.32
N HIS A 29 -8.97 -0.07 -14.08
CA HIS A 29 -9.97 0.28 -15.09
C HIS A 29 -9.30 0.77 -16.39
N PRO A 30 -9.76 0.37 -17.59
CA PRO A 30 -9.11 0.71 -18.86
C PRO A 30 -8.81 2.21 -19.04
N ASP A 31 -9.76 3.08 -18.68
CA ASP A 31 -9.59 4.55 -18.75
C ASP A 31 -8.52 5.11 -17.81
N LYS A 32 -8.02 4.29 -16.88
CA LYS A 32 -6.95 4.61 -15.93
C LYS A 32 -5.61 3.99 -16.33
N GLN A 33 -5.57 3.17 -17.38
CA GLN A 33 -4.37 2.56 -17.91
C GLN A 33 -3.63 3.53 -18.85
N LYS A 34 -2.32 3.39 -18.94
CA LYS A 34 -1.46 4.11 -19.88
C LYS A 34 -0.95 3.12 -20.93
N PRO A 35 -0.92 3.49 -22.22
CA PRO A 35 -0.35 2.62 -23.25
C PRO A 35 1.13 2.39 -22.97
N LEU A 36 1.60 1.20 -23.33
CA LEU A 36 3.02 0.88 -23.26
C LEU A 36 3.77 1.67 -24.34
N PRO A 37 5.02 2.09 -24.07
CA PRO A 37 5.84 2.73 -25.10
C PRO A 37 6.17 1.74 -26.23
N ASP A 38 6.39 2.25 -27.45
CA ASP A 38 6.64 1.43 -28.63
C ASP A 38 7.85 0.47 -28.48
N ASN A 39 8.85 0.88 -27.69
CA ASN A 39 10.05 0.09 -27.42
C ASN A 39 9.93 -0.79 -26.15
N PHE A 40 8.73 -1.02 -25.63
CA PHE A 40 8.52 -1.75 -24.36
C PHE A 40 9.08 -3.18 -24.39
N ASP A 41 9.02 -3.84 -25.55
CA ASP A 41 9.54 -5.20 -25.71
C ASP A 41 11.07 -5.26 -25.71
N ASP A 42 11.73 -4.14 -26.02
CA ASP A 42 13.18 -4.00 -25.95
C ASP A 42 13.68 -3.72 -24.53
N LEU A 43 12.79 -3.29 -23.61
CA LEU A 43 13.15 -3.04 -22.21
C LEU A 43 13.36 -4.35 -21.45
N PHE A 44 14.32 -4.35 -20.51
CA PHE A 44 14.63 -5.50 -19.67
C PHE A 44 14.74 -5.12 -18.18
N GLY A 45 14.41 -6.08 -17.30
CA GLY A 45 14.60 -5.94 -15.85
C GLY A 45 13.91 -4.70 -15.26
N ILE A 46 14.69 -3.86 -14.58
CA ILE A 46 14.21 -2.67 -13.85
C ILE A 46 13.62 -1.62 -14.82
N ASP A 47 14.14 -1.50 -16.03
CA ASP A 47 13.63 -0.52 -17.00
C ASP A 47 12.22 -0.88 -17.46
N LYS A 48 11.98 -2.18 -17.70
CA LYS A 48 10.65 -2.70 -18.00
C LYS A 48 9.73 -2.50 -16.79
N LEU A 49 10.20 -2.77 -15.57
CA LEU A 49 9.42 -2.60 -14.35
C LEU A 49 8.97 -1.14 -14.15
N ASN A 50 9.88 -0.18 -14.35
CA ASN A 50 9.66 1.26 -14.12
C ASN A 50 8.75 1.96 -15.14
N THR A 51 8.30 1.25 -16.18
CA THR A 51 7.33 1.81 -17.13
C THR A 51 6.00 2.11 -16.42
N GLU A 52 5.54 3.36 -16.45
CA GLU A 52 4.24 3.71 -15.89
C GLU A 52 3.10 3.14 -16.73
N ARG A 53 2.25 2.31 -16.11
CA ARG A 53 1.15 1.60 -16.78
C ARG A 53 -0.23 2.12 -16.41
N SER A 54 -0.33 3.03 -15.46
CA SER A 54 -1.63 3.57 -15.03
C SER A 54 -1.48 4.89 -14.29
N GLU A 55 -2.60 5.50 -13.93
CA GLU A 55 -2.66 6.60 -12.96
C GLU A 55 -2.18 6.19 -11.54
N VAL A 56 -2.10 4.89 -11.24
CA VAL A 56 -1.70 4.32 -9.94
C VAL A 56 -0.59 3.25 -10.09
N PRO A 57 0.60 3.64 -10.58
CA PRO A 57 1.64 2.69 -10.98
C PRO A 57 2.19 1.87 -9.81
N ALA A 58 2.19 2.42 -8.59
CA ALA A 58 2.70 1.75 -7.39
C ALA A 58 1.96 0.45 -7.00
N ILE A 59 0.74 0.25 -7.50
CA ILE A 59 -0.06 -0.97 -7.26
C ILE A 59 -0.35 -1.76 -8.54
N THR A 60 0.14 -1.31 -9.69
CA THR A 60 -0.20 -1.90 -11.00
C THR A 60 0.90 -2.85 -11.44
N HIS A 61 0.54 -4.12 -11.64
CA HIS A 61 1.45 -5.13 -12.17
C HIS A 61 1.68 -4.96 -13.68
N VAL A 62 2.63 -5.73 -14.23
CA VAL A 62 3.02 -5.65 -15.65
C VAL A 62 1.87 -5.94 -16.63
N ASP A 63 0.86 -6.68 -16.17
CA ASP A 63 -0.35 -7.09 -16.88
C ASP A 63 -1.58 -6.21 -16.55
N TYR A 64 -1.36 -5.05 -15.92
CA TYR A 64 -2.39 -4.12 -15.43
C TYR A 64 -3.23 -4.61 -14.24
N SER A 65 -2.92 -5.78 -13.69
CA SER A 65 -3.62 -6.29 -12.51
C SER A 65 -3.19 -5.57 -11.22
N ALA A 66 -4.06 -5.61 -10.21
CA ALA A 66 -3.81 -5.13 -8.86
C ALA A 66 -4.59 -5.97 -7.85
N ARG A 67 -4.02 -6.18 -6.65
CA ARG A 67 -4.72 -6.84 -5.54
C ARG A 67 -5.46 -5.81 -4.70
N VAL A 68 -6.79 -5.82 -4.77
CA VAL A 68 -7.61 -4.70 -4.29
C VAL A 68 -8.24 -5.01 -2.94
N GLN A 69 -8.15 -4.04 -2.04
CA GLN A 69 -8.93 -3.98 -0.81
C GLN A 69 -9.96 -2.85 -0.87
N THR A 70 -11.24 -3.14 -0.71
CA THR A 70 -12.30 -2.13 -0.55
C THR A 70 -12.49 -1.79 0.92
N VAL A 71 -12.61 -0.50 1.22
CA VAL A 71 -12.76 0.01 2.60
C VAL A 71 -14.12 0.70 2.69
N HIS A 72 -14.97 0.21 3.59
CA HIS A 72 -16.33 0.71 3.78
C HIS A 72 -16.42 1.49 5.09
N ALA A 73 -17.14 2.62 5.09
CA ALA A 73 -17.33 3.44 6.29
C ALA A 73 -18.00 2.67 7.43
N GLN A 74 -18.87 1.70 7.11
CA GLN A 74 -19.61 0.89 8.07
C GLN A 74 -18.73 -0.13 8.80
N THR A 75 -17.70 -0.67 8.14
CA THR A 75 -16.85 -1.74 8.70
C THR A 75 -15.52 -1.22 9.23
N ASN A 76 -14.98 -0.14 8.66
CA ASN A 76 -13.73 0.47 9.12
C ASN A 76 -13.77 2.01 8.97
N PRO A 77 -14.54 2.70 9.83
CA PRO A 77 -14.78 4.15 9.70
C PRO A 77 -13.50 4.99 9.82
N LYS A 78 -12.55 4.60 10.68
CA LYS A 78 -11.29 5.33 10.84
C LYS A 78 -10.42 5.26 9.58
N TYR A 79 -10.28 4.07 8.99
CA TYR A 79 -9.49 3.91 7.78
C TYR A 79 -10.19 4.53 6.56
N HIS A 80 -11.51 4.43 6.48
CA HIS A 80 -12.32 5.13 5.47
C HIS A 80 -12.13 6.65 5.54
N ALA A 81 -12.19 7.24 6.75
CA ALA A 81 -11.95 8.67 6.94
C ALA A 81 -10.53 9.09 6.53
N LEU A 82 -9.52 8.27 6.82
CA LEU A 82 -8.14 8.50 6.37
C LEU A 82 -8.05 8.53 4.84
N LEU A 83 -8.62 7.53 4.16
CA LEU A 83 -8.64 7.49 2.69
C LEU A 83 -9.43 8.66 2.09
N SER A 84 -10.53 9.06 2.72
CA SER A 84 -11.33 10.23 2.30
C SER A 84 -10.53 11.52 2.41
N ALA A 85 -9.80 11.73 3.52
CA ALA A 85 -8.92 12.88 3.69
C ALA A 85 -7.75 12.86 2.70
N PHE A 86 -7.20 11.67 2.40
CA PHE A 86 -6.18 11.50 1.38
C PHE A 86 -6.72 11.87 -0.01
N LYS A 87 -7.90 11.37 -0.40
CA LYS A 87 -8.59 11.71 -1.65
C LYS A 87 -8.83 13.21 -1.78
N GLN A 88 -9.29 13.88 -0.73
CA GLN A 88 -9.51 15.33 -0.76
C GLN A 88 -8.22 16.11 -1.03
N LYS A 89 -7.07 15.62 -0.57
CA LYS A 89 -5.77 16.27 -0.75
C LYS A 89 -5.12 15.93 -2.10
N THR A 90 -5.29 14.71 -2.60
CA THR A 90 -4.49 14.19 -3.73
C THR A 90 -5.33 13.85 -4.97
N GLY A 91 -6.65 13.76 -4.84
CA GLY A 91 -7.54 13.21 -5.87
C GLY A 91 -7.57 11.67 -5.93
N CYS A 92 -6.64 10.97 -5.24
CA CYS A 92 -6.54 9.51 -5.28
C CYS A 92 -7.29 8.88 -4.08
N PRO A 93 -8.26 7.97 -4.29
CA PRO A 93 -9.08 7.40 -3.21
C PRO A 93 -8.47 6.14 -2.56
N MET A 94 -7.16 5.94 -2.69
CA MET A 94 -6.48 4.74 -2.21
C MET A 94 -5.04 5.00 -1.79
N VAL A 95 -4.52 4.11 -0.96
CA VAL A 95 -3.11 4.05 -0.57
C VAL A 95 -2.62 2.62 -0.73
N VAL A 96 -1.29 2.45 -0.83
CA VAL A 96 -0.66 1.13 -0.74
C VAL A 96 -0.87 0.59 0.68
N ASN A 97 -1.39 -0.63 0.78
CA ASN A 97 -1.54 -1.33 2.06
C ASN A 97 -0.69 -2.59 2.03
N THR A 98 0.34 -2.64 2.88
CA THR A 98 1.26 -3.78 3.02
C THR A 98 1.34 -4.20 4.48
N SER A 99 1.86 -5.40 4.74
CA SER A 99 2.05 -5.89 6.11
C SER A 99 3.02 -4.98 6.87
N PHE A 100 2.65 -4.61 8.09
CA PHE A 100 3.53 -3.86 8.97
C PHE A 100 4.41 -4.84 9.75
N ASN A 101 5.58 -5.15 9.17
CA ASN A 101 6.62 -6.00 9.73
C ASN A 101 7.95 -5.77 8.98
N VAL A 102 9.03 -6.36 9.48
CA VAL A 102 10.28 -6.54 8.74
C VAL A 102 10.42 -7.98 8.27
N ARG A 103 11.28 -8.22 7.28
CA ARG A 103 11.55 -9.58 6.77
C ARG A 103 12.03 -10.47 7.93
N GLY A 104 11.38 -11.62 8.10
CA GLY A 104 11.68 -12.57 9.17
C GLY A 104 10.81 -12.42 10.42
N GLU A 105 10.02 -11.35 10.54
CA GLU A 105 9.15 -11.12 11.69
C GLU A 105 7.65 -11.27 11.36
N PRO A 106 6.83 -11.69 12.35
CA PRO A 106 5.38 -11.65 12.23
C PRO A 106 4.86 -10.20 12.13
N ILE A 107 3.60 -10.05 11.73
CA ILE A 107 2.92 -8.75 11.77
C ILE A 107 2.86 -8.25 13.21
N VAL A 108 3.11 -6.95 13.40
CA VAL A 108 3.07 -6.30 14.71
C VAL A 108 1.72 -6.53 15.41
N CYS A 109 1.75 -6.82 16.72
CA CYS A 109 0.53 -7.11 17.50
C CYS A 109 0.41 -6.23 18.76
N SER A 110 1.51 -5.62 19.21
CA SER A 110 1.53 -4.67 20.34
C SER A 110 2.06 -3.29 19.92
N PRO A 111 1.74 -2.22 20.68
CA PRO A 111 2.36 -0.90 20.49
C PRO A 111 3.89 -0.95 20.55
N GLU A 112 4.45 -1.81 21.40
CA GLU A 112 5.89 -2.03 21.53
C GLU A 112 6.49 -2.67 20.27
N ASP A 113 5.81 -3.66 19.69
CA ASP A 113 6.23 -4.25 18.40
C ASP A 113 6.19 -3.21 17.28
N ALA A 114 5.12 -2.42 17.22
CA ALA A 114 4.95 -1.36 16.24
C ALA A 114 6.02 -0.27 16.36
N PHE A 115 6.34 0.15 17.59
CA PHE A 115 7.42 1.11 17.84
C PHE A 115 8.79 0.55 17.47
N ARG A 116 9.07 -0.71 17.82
CA ARG A 116 10.34 -1.37 17.47
C ARG A 116 10.52 -1.47 15.95
N CYS A 117 9.49 -1.94 15.25
CA CYS A 117 9.47 -2.02 13.77
C CYS A 117 9.61 -0.64 13.13
N PHE A 118 8.89 0.35 13.64
CA PHE A 118 9.02 1.74 13.23
C PHE A 118 10.45 2.25 13.39
N MET A 119 11.08 2.10 14.57
CA MET A 119 12.43 2.62 14.82
C MET A 119 13.51 1.92 13.98
N GLY A 120 13.35 0.62 13.66
CA GLY A 120 14.35 -0.11 12.87
C GLY A 120 14.19 -0.12 11.36
N THR A 121 13.16 0.54 10.82
CA THR A 121 12.91 0.63 9.37
C THR A 121 13.16 2.04 8.85
N ASN A 122 12.83 2.31 7.58
CA ASN A 122 12.84 3.67 7.01
C ASN A 122 11.47 4.38 7.13
N ILE A 123 10.54 3.87 7.93
CA ILE A 123 9.24 4.51 8.15
C ILE A 123 9.43 5.85 8.87
N GLU A 124 8.82 6.92 8.38
CA GLU A 124 9.03 8.29 8.89
C GLU A 124 8.03 8.68 9.99
N ALA A 125 6.82 8.10 9.97
CA ALA A 125 5.79 8.37 10.96
C ALA A 125 5.04 7.08 11.37
N LEU A 126 4.66 7.03 12.65
CA LEU A 126 3.89 5.95 13.23
C LEU A 126 2.64 6.52 13.91
N VAL A 127 1.47 5.98 13.55
CA VAL A 127 0.19 6.31 14.20
C VAL A 127 -0.33 5.08 14.93
N ILE A 128 -0.43 5.17 16.26
CA ILE A 128 -0.96 4.10 17.12
C ILE A 128 -2.07 4.67 17.98
N GLY A 129 -3.31 4.24 17.73
CA GLY A 129 -4.47 4.77 18.42
C GLY A 129 -4.60 6.29 18.18
N ASN A 130 -4.44 7.08 19.24
CA ASN A 130 -4.50 8.54 19.20
C ASN A 130 -3.10 9.19 19.31
N CYS A 131 -2.03 8.40 19.22
CA CYS A 131 -0.65 8.87 19.27
C CYS A 131 -0.07 8.95 17.86
N VAL A 132 0.67 10.03 17.59
CA VAL A 132 1.43 10.22 16.36
C VAL A 132 2.88 10.43 16.77
N LEU A 133 3.77 9.60 16.24
CA LEU A 133 5.21 9.69 16.47
C LEU A 133 5.88 9.98 15.13
N LYS A 134 6.77 10.96 15.09
CA LYS A 134 7.66 11.18 13.95
C LYS A 134 9.07 10.72 14.29
N LYS A 135 9.74 10.10 13.33
CA LYS A 135 11.02 9.44 13.58
C LYS A 135 12.12 10.44 13.94
N ASP A 136 12.10 11.60 13.32
CA ASP A 136 13.00 12.72 13.59
C ASP A 136 12.81 13.35 14.99
N GLU A 137 11.69 13.07 15.65
CA GLU A 137 11.38 13.49 17.02
C GLU A 137 11.70 12.39 18.06
N GLN A 138 12.16 11.19 17.65
CA GLN A 138 12.50 10.10 18.57
C GLN A 138 14.00 10.08 18.88
N ASP A 139 14.38 9.54 20.04
CA ASP A 139 15.78 9.31 20.39
C ASP A 139 16.40 8.25 19.46
N PRO A 140 17.43 8.60 18.65
CA PRO A 140 18.10 7.66 17.76
C PRO A 140 18.74 6.47 18.48
N HIS A 141 19.04 6.59 19.78
CA HIS A 141 19.60 5.50 20.58
C HIS A 141 18.59 4.38 20.87
N LEU A 142 17.29 4.61 20.64
CA LEU A 142 16.24 3.61 20.77
C LEU A 142 16.16 2.65 19.57
N VAL A 143 16.92 2.92 18.50
CA VAL A 143 17.03 2.01 17.36
C VAL A 143 17.70 0.71 17.83
N ARG A 144 16.95 -0.40 17.79
CA ARG A 144 17.52 -1.74 17.93
C ARG A 144 17.93 -2.22 16.54
N GLN A 145 19.20 -2.56 16.37
CA GLN A 145 19.67 -3.16 15.13
C GLN A 145 19.09 -4.57 15.01
N TYR A 146 18.40 -4.83 13.90
CA TYR A 146 17.84 -6.12 13.52
C TYR A 146 18.90 -7.10 12.96
N HIS A 147 20.14 -6.64 12.86
CA HIS A 147 21.19 -7.30 12.08
C HIS A 147 21.72 -8.62 12.67
N ASP A 148 21.41 -8.94 13.94
CA ASP A 148 22.10 -10.02 14.67
C ASP A 148 21.21 -11.22 15.05
N GLN A 149 19.92 -11.26 14.68
CA GLN A 149 18.99 -12.29 15.21
C GLN A 149 18.44 -13.30 14.21
N PHE A 150 18.68 -13.14 12.91
CA PHE A 150 18.14 -14.08 11.91
C PHE A 150 19.18 -14.39 10.84
N GLU A 151 19.46 -15.68 10.63
CA GLU A 151 20.23 -16.14 9.47
C GLU A 151 19.51 -15.69 8.20
N LYS A 152 20.28 -15.16 7.25
CA LYS A 152 19.76 -14.86 5.92
C LYS A 152 19.48 -16.20 5.23
N ASP A 153 18.22 -16.44 4.87
CA ASP A 153 17.84 -17.50 3.92
C ASP A 153 18.62 -17.37 2.60
#